data_AF-A0A966RZS4-F1
#
_entry.id   AF-A0A966RZS4-F1
#
_cell.length_a   1.000
_cell.length_b   1.000
_cell.length_c   1.000
_cell.angle_alpha   90.00
_cell.angle_beta   90.00
_cell.angle_gamma   90.00
#
_symmetry.space_group_name_H-M   'P 1'
#
loop_
_entity.id
_entity.type
_entity.pdbx_description
1 polymer ?
#
loop_
_entity_poly.entity_id
_entity_poly.type
_entity_poly.pdbx_seq_one_letter_code
_entity_poly.pdbx_strand_id
1 'polypeptide(L)' 'PTGYLPRDFPAHEKSAQVIGVNNAIAWNPSAAGIKVEDTLITTPTGFEIITSDQSWPSVEIAGRERPDIARP' A
#
# COMPACT_ATOMS: atom_id res chain seq x y z
N PRO A 1 2.64 8.20 -2.53
CA PRO A 1 2.53 9.11 -1.37
C PRO A 1 1.12 9.07 -0.79
N THR A 2 0.99 9.19 0.52
CA THR A 2 -0.28 9.43 1.20
C THR A 2 -0.10 10.46 2.30
N GLY A 3 -1.18 11.10 2.74
CA GLY A 3 -1.15 12.19 3.70
C GLY A 3 -2.55 12.55 4.19
N TYR A 4 -2.66 13.66 4.91
CA TYR A 4 -3.93 14.12 5.49
C TYR A 4 -4.97 14.52 4.43
N LEU A 5 -4.52 15.02 3.28
CA LEU A 5 -5.40 15.31 2.15
C LEU A 5 -5.54 14.07 1.26
N PRO A 6 -6.73 13.85 0.67
CA PRO A 6 -6.90 12.78 -0.31
C PRO A 6 -5.97 13.01 -1.50
N ARG A 7 -4.94 12.16 -1.58
CA ARG A 7 -3.87 12.11 -2.59
C ARG A 7 -2.97 13.36 -2.58
N ASP A 8 -1.92 13.30 -1.77
CA ASP A 8 -0.81 14.26 -1.80
C ASP A 8 -0.32 14.48 -3.25
N PHE A 9 0.00 13.37 -3.95
CA PHE A 9 0.00 13.26 -5.41
C PHE A 9 0.10 11.78 -5.83
N PRO A 10 -0.46 11.37 -6.99
CA PRO A 10 -0.19 10.07 -7.58
C PRO A 10 1.22 10.02 -8.18
N ALA A 11 2.04 9.09 -7.74
CA ALA A 11 3.34 8.84 -8.36
C ALA A 11 3.17 8.05 -9.66
N HIS A 12 4.00 8.35 -10.65
CA HIS A 12 4.07 7.68 -11.95
C HIS A 12 5.53 7.62 -12.42
N GLU A 13 5.79 7.01 -13.57
CA GLU A 13 7.14 6.71 -14.07
C GLU A 13 8.01 7.95 -14.34
N LYS A 14 7.41 9.14 -14.39
CA LYS A 14 8.11 10.43 -14.59
C LYS A 14 8.17 11.26 -13.30
N SER A 15 7.64 10.76 -12.19
CA SER A 15 7.75 11.45 -10.90
C SER A 15 9.20 11.44 -10.42
N ALA A 16 9.75 12.61 -10.09
CA ALA A 16 11.14 12.75 -9.63
C ALA A 16 11.29 12.63 -8.09
N GLN A 17 10.19 12.49 -7.36
CA GLN A 17 10.22 12.47 -5.91
C GLN A 17 10.91 11.21 -5.38
N VAL A 18 11.95 11.40 -4.57
CA VAL A 18 12.64 10.30 -3.89
C VAL A 18 11.78 9.83 -2.72
N ILE A 19 11.60 8.51 -2.60
CA ILE A 19 10.98 7.89 -1.43
C ILE A 19 12.02 7.88 -0.29
N GLY A 20 11.81 8.72 0.73
CA GLY A 20 12.67 8.79 1.91
C GLY A 20 12.28 7.77 2.98
N VAL A 21 13.02 7.73 4.09
CA VAL A 21 12.67 6.98 5.31
C VAL A 21 11.49 7.66 6.03
N ASN A 22 10.64 6.88 6.69
CA ASN A 22 9.42 7.32 7.37
C ASN A 22 8.39 7.98 6.44
N ASN A 23 8.40 7.66 5.14
CA ASN A 23 7.37 8.08 4.22
C ASN A 23 6.21 7.10 4.21
N ALA A 24 5.01 7.65 4.29
CA ALA A 24 3.79 6.89 4.08
C ALA A 24 3.44 6.82 2.59
N ILE A 25 3.16 5.61 2.11
CA ILE A 25 2.78 5.34 0.73
C ILE A 25 1.49 4.54 0.72
N ALA A 26 0.45 5.07 0.07
CA ALA A 26 -0.70 4.26 -0.32
C ALA A 26 -0.38 3.53 -1.62
N TRP A 27 -0.50 2.21 -1.61
CA TRP A 27 -0.36 1.35 -2.78
C TRP A 27 -1.71 0.71 -3.08
N ASN A 28 -2.35 1.14 -4.16
CA ASN A 28 -3.77 0.84 -4.36
C ASN A 28 -4.17 0.35 -5.77
N PRO A 29 -3.57 -0.76 -6.23
CA PRO A 29 -3.83 -1.33 -7.55
C PRO A 29 -5.30 -1.67 -7.74
N SER A 30 -5.76 -1.53 -8.99
CA SER A 30 -7.10 -1.91 -9.41
C SER A 30 -7.06 -2.78 -10.67
N ALA A 31 -8.02 -3.69 -10.79
CA ALA A 31 -8.23 -4.56 -11.94
C ALA A 31 -9.72 -4.94 -12.03
N ALA A 32 -10.30 -5.07 -13.22
CA ALA A 32 -11.63 -5.64 -13.48
C ALA A 32 -12.70 -5.49 -12.35
N GLY A 33 -12.96 -4.26 -11.88
CA GLY A 33 -13.97 -3.96 -10.85
C GLY A 33 -13.52 -4.18 -9.39
N ILE A 34 -12.28 -4.59 -9.16
CA ILE A 34 -11.65 -4.81 -7.86
C ILE A 34 -10.59 -3.75 -7.61
N LYS A 35 -10.48 -3.32 -6.36
CA LYS A 35 -9.39 -2.49 -5.84
C LYS A 35 -8.87 -3.14 -4.57
N VAL A 36 -7.55 -3.20 -4.44
CA VAL A 36 -6.88 -3.55 -3.19
C VAL A 36 -6.03 -2.36 -2.80
N GLU A 37 -5.97 -2.03 -1.52
CA GLU A 37 -5.16 -0.92 -1.00
C GLU A 37 -4.40 -1.35 0.24
N ASP A 38 -3.10 -1.04 0.28
CA ASP A 38 -2.29 -1.05 1.48
C ASP A 38 -1.76 0.35 1.76
N THR A 39 -1.53 0.65 3.04
CA THR A 39 -0.64 1.74 3.43
C THR A 39 0.63 1.15 4.02
N LEU A 40 1.78 1.62 3.55
CA LEU A 40 3.09 1.24 4.06
C LEU A 40 3.89 2.45 4.54
N ILE A 41 4.77 2.22 5.51
CA ILE A 41 5.78 3.17 5.98
C ILE A 41 7.16 2.64 5.59
N THR A 42 7.95 3.47 4.91
CA THR A 42 9.35 3.13 4.60
C THR A 42 10.23 3.21 5.83
N THR A 43 11.19 2.30 5.94
CA THR A 43 12.15 2.20 7.05
C THR A 43 13.57 2.22 6.49
N PRO A 44 14.62 2.36 7.33
CA PRO A 44 16.01 2.28 6.86
C PRO A 44 16.36 0.95 6.17
N THR A 45 15.61 -0.12 6.44
CA THR A 45 15.90 -1.48 5.94
C THR A 45 14.85 -1.99 4.94
N GLY A 46 13.88 -1.17 4.55
CA GLY A 46 12.80 -1.56 3.65
C GLY A 46 11.51 -0.79 3.93
N PHE A 47 10.43 -1.51 4.24
CA PHE A 47 9.16 -0.91 4.62
C PHE A 47 8.30 -1.89 5.44
N GLU A 48 7.28 -1.35 6.09
CA GLU A 48 6.27 -2.08 6.86
C GLU A 48 4.87 -1.75 6.33
N ILE A 49 4.00 -2.76 6.19
CA ILE A 49 2.57 -2.56 5.88
C ILE A 49 1.84 -2.32 7.21
N ILE A 50 1.16 -1.18 7.33
CA ILE A 50 0.48 -0.75 8.57
C ILE A 50 -1.04 -0.92 8.52
N THR A 51 -1.56 -1.51 7.44
CA THR A 51 -2.99 -1.76 7.22
C THR A 51 -3.36 -3.25 7.27
N SER A 52 -2.46 -4.11 7.75
CA SER A 52 -2.78 -5.52 7.96
C SER A 52 -3.74 -5.70 9.14
N ASP A 53 -4.78 -6.49 8.95
CA ASP A 53 -5.75 -6.88 9.96
C ASP A 53 -5.93 -8.41 9.90
N GLN A 54 -5.58 -9.09 10.99
CA GLN A 54 -5.65 -10.56 11.09
C GLN A 54 -7.09 -11.10 11.03
N SER A 55 -8.10 -10.26 11.29
CA SER A 55 -9.51 -10.63 11.16
C SER A 55 -10.02 -10.56 9.72
N TRP A 56 -9.27 -9.91 8.83
CA TRP A 56 -9.59 -9.81 7.41
C TRP A 56 -8.93 -10.94 6.62
N PRO A 57 -9.58 -11.54 5.62
CA PRO A 57 -8.95 -12.54 4.76
C PRO A 57 -7.72 -11.98 4.05
N SER A 58 -6.64 -12.76 4.05
CA SER A 58 -5.38 -12.37 3.45
C SER A 58 -4.77 -13.49 2.60
N VAL A 59 -3.92 -13.10 1.66
CA VAL A 59 -3.14 -14.00 0.82
C VAL A 59 -1.68 -13.55 0.77
N GLU A 60 -0.74 -14.50 0.81
CA GLU A 60 0.69 -14.18 0.68
C GLU A 60 1.07 -13.99 -0.79
N ILE A 61 1.60 -12.81 -1.13
CA ILE A 61 2.10 -12.48 -2.46
C ILE A 61 3.51 -11.91 -2.34
N ALA A 62 4.48 -12.57 -2.97
CA ALA A 62 5.90 -12.17 -2.92
C ALA A 62 6.43 -11.95 -1.48
N GLY A 63 6.06 -12.84 -0.56
CA GLY A 63 6.47 -12.79 0.85
C GLY A 63 5.77 -11.71 1.67
N ARG A 64 4.62 -11.21 1.22
CA ARG A 64 3.84 -10.16 1.89
C ARG A 64 2.39 -10.59 2.04
N GLU A 65 1.86 -10.44 3.24
CA GLU A 65 0.43 -10.57 3.48
C GLU A 65 -0.33 -9.41 2.84
N ARG A 66 -1.33 -9.73 2.03
CA ARG A 66 -2.12 -8.78 1.23
C ARG A 66 -3.60 -9.04 1.46
N PRO A 67 -4.47 -8.00 1.47
CA PRO A 67 -5.91 -8.21 1.58
C PRO A 67 -6.43 -9.13 0.45
N ASP A 68 -7.18 -10.16 0.83
CA ASP A 68 -7.92 -11.04 -0.06
C ASP A 68 -9.42 -10.68 -0.05
N ILE A 69 -10.18 -11.37 -0.90
CA ILE A 69 -11.62 -11.19 -1.06
C ILE A 69 -12.33 -11.72 0.19
N ALA A 70 -13.04 -10.83 0.90
CA ALA A 70 -14.00 -11.22 1.90
C ALA A 70 -15.12 -12.04 1.24
N ARG A 71 -15.24 -13.31 1.64
CA ARG A 71 -16.36 -14.17 1.26
C ARG A 71 -17.41 -14.12 2.37
N PRO A 72 -18.71 -14.09 2.03
CA PRO A 72 -19.78 -14.16 3.02
C PRO A 72 -19.79 -15.48 3.78
#